data_AF-A0A250KVU9-F1
#
_entry.id   AF-A0A250KVU9-F1
#
_cell.length_a   1.000
_cell.length_b   1.000
_cell.length_c   1.000
_cell.angle_alpha   90.00
_cell.angle_beta   90.00
_cell.angle_gamma   90.00
#
_symmetry.space_group_name_H-M   'P 1'
#
loop_
_entity.id
_entity.type
_entity.pdbx_description
1 polymer ?
#
loop_
_entity_poly.entity_id
_entity_poly.type
_entity_poly.pdbx_seq_one_letter_code
_entity_poly.pdbx_strand_id
1 'polypeptide(L)' 'MDRSKGKKAFAHCSANYRVSCFMALYGQARLDWSPEQGRAHIGRVWEPNETWTRFLEDSRRQ' A
#
# COMPACT_ATOMS: atom_id res chain seq x y z
N MET A 1 7.49 -4.28 -6.14
CA MET A 1 8.58 -3.27 -6.10
C MET A 1 9.98 -3.89 -6.13
N ASP A 2 10.08 -5.21 -6.30
CA ASP A 2 11.34 -5.95 -6.13
C ASP A 2 12.42 -5.60 -7.16
N ARG A 3 12.02 -5.18 -8.37
CA ARG A 3 12.95 -4.73 -9.42
C ARG A 3 13.84 -3.56 -8.98
N SER A 4 13.40 -2.79 -8.00
CA SER A 4 14.14 -1.65 -7.44
C SER A 4 14.79 -1.95 -6.08
N LYS A 5 14.81 -3.22 -5.64
CA LYS A 5 15.44 -3.61 -4.36
C LYS A 5 16.91 -3.20 -4.33
N GLY A 6 17.36 -2.64 -3.20
CA GLY A 6 18.71 -2.10 -3.03
C GLY A 6 18.96 -0.73 -3.66
N LYS A 7 17.96 -0.12 -4.31
CA LYS A 7 18.04 1.24 -4.86
C LYS A 7 17.14 2.19 -4.07
N LYS A 8 17.54 3.46 -3.97
CA LYS A 8 16.64 4.52 -3.52
C LYS A 8 15.61 4.77 -4.64
N ALA A 9 14.35 4.45 -4.37
CA ALA A 9 13.25 4.70 -5.29
C ALA A 9 12.21 5.59 -4.60
N PHE A 10 11.67 6.56 -5.34
CA PHE A 10 10.62 7.45 -4.87
C PHE A 10 9.32 7.14 -5.63
N ALA A 11 8.38 6.48 -4.97
CA ALA A 11 7.03 6.27 -5.49
C ALA A 11 6.12 7.39 -4.97
N HIS A 12 5.42 8.09 -5.86
CA HIS A 12 4.51 9.17 -5.48
C HIS A 12 3.28 9.23 -6.41
N CYS A 13 2.27 9.97 -5.97
CA CYS A 13 1.19 10.45 -6.83
C CYS A 13 0.83 11.88 -6.43
N SER A 14 -0.30 12.42 -6.89
CA SER A 14 -0.67 13.82 -6.59
C SER A 14 -0.82 14.11 -5.09
N ALA A 15 -1.32 13.16 -4.30
CA ALA A 15 -1.58 13.33 -2.86
C ALA A 15 -1.16 12.10 -2.03
N ASN A 16 -0.34 11.22 -2.61
CA ASN A 16 0.08 9.95 -2.01
C ASN A 16 -1.01 8.95 -1.60
N TYR A 17 -2.28 9.21 -1.90
CA TYR A 17 -3.40 8.31 -1.59
C TYR A 17 -3.23 6.93 -2.23
N ARG A 18 -2.91 6.91 -3.52
CA ARG A 18 -2.73 5.67 -4.30
C ARG A 18 -1.50 4.90 -3.86
N VAL A 19 -0.42 5.64 -3.62
CA VAL A 19 0.88 5.04 -3.28
C VAL A 19 0.85 4.45 -1.87
N SER A 20 0.18 5.08 -0.89
CA SER A 20 0.05 4.47 0.43
C SER A 20 -0.67 3.12 0.37
N CYS A 21 -1.71 2.98 -0.47
CA CYS A 21 -2.36 1.70 -0.73
C CYS A 21 -1.40 0.66 -1.35
N PHE A 22 -0.64 1.04 -2.39
CA PHE A 22 0.31 0.12 -3.04
C PHE A 22 1.47 -0.28 -2.13
N MET A 23 1.97 0.64 -1.30
CA MET A 23 3.01 0.36 -0.31
C MET A 23 2.51 -0.61 0.76
N ALA A 24 1.28 -0.43 1.24
CA ALA A 24 0.67 -1.35 2.20
C ALA A 24 0.51 -2.77 1.63
N LEU A 25 0.00 -2.90 0.40
CA LEU A 25 -0.12 -4.19 -0.28
C LEU A 25 1.24 -4.86 -0.49
N TYR A 26 2.25 -4.10 -0.93
CA TYR A 26 3.60 -4.62 -1.10
C TYR A 26 4.23 -5.05 0.23
N GLY A 27 4.04 -4.26 1.29
CA GLY A 27 4.51 -4.62 2.63
C GLY A 27 3.90 -5.92 3.13
N GLN A 28 2.60 -6.11 2.92
CA GLN A 28 1.90 -7.34 3.30
C GLN A 28 2.37 -8.55 2.49
N ALA A 29 2.51 -8.39 1.18
CA ALA A 29 2.86 -9.50 0.29
C ALA A 29 4.35 -9.89 0.33
N ARG A 30 5.25 -8.99 0.72
CA ARG A 30 6.71 -9.20 0.55
C ARG A 30 7.57 -8.89 1.77
N LEU A 31 7.05 -8.15 2.76
CA LEU A 31 7.80 -7.66 3.91
C LEU A 31 7.16 -8.10 5.24
N ASP A 32 6.29 -9.11 5.21
CA ASP A 32 5.60 -9.69 6.36
C ASP A 32 4.82 -8.66 7.20
N TRP A 33 4.30 -7.60 6.57
CA TRP A 33 3.45 -6.66 7.29
C TRP A 33 2.12 -7.31 7.67
N SER A 34 1.67 -7.05 8.89
CA SER A 34 0.34 -7.43 9.32
C SER A 34 -0.76 -6.61 8.60
N PRO A 35 -2.00 -7.09 8.60
CA PRO A 35 -3.17 -6.31 8.15
C PRO A 35 -3.24 -4.92 8.81
N GLU A 36 -2.98 -4.85 10.10
CA GLU A 36 -3.03 -3.64 10.92
C GLU A 36 -1.91 -2.67 10.54
N GLN A 37 -0.69 -3.16 10.30
CA GLN A 37 0.42 -2.32 9.84
C GLN A 37 0.12 -1.68 8.48
N GLY A 38 -0.44 -2.45 7.55
CA GLY A 38 -0.88 -1.91 6.25
C GLY A 38 -1.99 -0.87 6.40
N ARG A 39 -3.00 -1.12 7.24
CA ARG A 39 -4.08 -0.17 7.52
C ARG A 39 -3.55 1.11 8.16
N ALA A 40 -2.71 0.99 9.17
CA ALA A 40 -2.09 2.12 9.85
C ALA A 40 -1.20 2.94 8.91
N HIS A 41 -0.48 2.30 7.98
CA HIS A 41 0.32 3.00 6.98
C HIS A 41 -0.55 3.88 6.07
N ILE A 42 -1.68 3.36 5.58
CA ILE A 42 -2.62 4.12 4.74
C ILE A 42 -3.24 5.27 5.53
N GLY A 43 -3.72 4.98 6.76
CA GLY A 43 -4.39 5.93 7.64
C GLY A 43 -3.54 7.12 8.09
N ARG A 44 -2.21 7.07 7.93
CA ARG A 44 -1.32 8.24 8.12
C ARG A 44 -1.51 9.31 7.04
N VAL A 45 -2.04 8.93 5.88
CA VAL A 45 -2.17 9.80 4.72
C VAL A 45 -3.64 10.16 4.49
N TRP A 46 -4.55 9.17 4.55
CA TRP A 46 -5.97 9.35 4.30
C TRP A 46 -6.79 8.11 4.68
N GLU A 47 -8.11 8.26 4.71
CA GLU A 47 -9.06 7.16 4.85
C GLU A 47 -9.57 6.73 3.46
N PRO A 48 -9.37 5.46 3.04
CA PRO A 48 -9.83 4.97 1.75
C PRO A 48 -11.34 5.07 1.56
N ASN A 49 -11.77 5.56 0.39
CA ASN A 49 -13.18 5.45 -0.01
C ASN A 49 -13.51 4.03 -0.49
N GLU A 50 -14.80 3.78 -0.74
CA GLU A 50 -15.33 2.47 -1.14
C GLU A 50 -14.54 1.82 -2.29
N THR A 51 -14.22 2.58 -3.33
CA THR A 51 -13.45 2.10 -4.49
C THR A 51 -12.08 1.56 -4.07
N TRP A 52 -11.36 2.29 -3.22
CA TRP A 52 -10.02 1.90 -2.77
C TRP A 52 -10.06 0.80 -1.70
N THR A 53 -11.06 0.81 -0.84
CA THR A 53 -11.30 -0.29 0.12
C THR A 53 -11.53 -1.59 -0.63
N ARG A 54 -12.43 -1.59 -1.62
CA ARG A 54 -12.68 -2.78 -2.46
C ARG A 54 -11.44 -3.23 -3.20
N PHE A 55 -10.69 -2.31 -3.80
CA PHE A 55 -9.43 -2.62 -4.47
C PHE A 55 -8.42 -3.31 -3.53
N LEU A 56 -8.26 -2.81 -2.30
CA LEU A 56 -7.36 -3.40 -1.31
C LEU A 56 -7.78 -4.82 -0.93
N GLU A 57 -9.08 -5.04 -0.74
CA GLU A 57 -9.63 -6.36 -0.44
C GLU A 57 -9.47 -7.35 -1.60
N ASP A 58 -9.81 -6.94 -2.82
CA ASP A 58 -9.63 -7.75 -4.04
C ASP A 58 -8.15 -8.10 -4.27
N SER A 59 -7.23 -7.17 -3.97
CA SER A 59 -5.79 -7.39 -4.13
C SER A 59 -5.20 -8.35 -3.10
N ARG A 60 -5.81 -8.46 -1.90
CA ARG A 60 -5.34 -9.35 -0.83
C ARG A 60 -5.82 -10.79 -0.98
N ARG A 61 -6.85 -11.01 -1.80
CA ARG A 61 -7.41 -12.35 -2.08
C ARG A 61 -6.65 -13.11 -3.17
N GLN A 62 -5.75 -12.44 -3.89
CA GLN A 62 -4.92 -12.99 -4.95
C GLN A 62 -3.56 -13.44 -4.42
#